data_AF-A0A957DAW9-F1
#
_entry.id   AF-A0A957DAW9-F1
#
_cell.length_a   1.000
_cell.length_b   1.000
_cell.length_c   1.000
_cell.angle_alpha   90.00
_cell.angle_beta   90.00
_cell.angle_gamma   90.00
#
_symmetry.space_group_name_H-M   'P 1'
#
loop_
_entity.id
_entity.type
_entity.pdbx_description
1 polymer ?
#
loop_
_entity_poly.entity_id
_entity_poly.type
_entity_poly.pdbx_seq_one_letter_code
_entity_poly.pdbx_strand_id
1 'polypeptide(L)'
;MQKLLPDPFGDDVTKTENLFKLLPTQFNQPVMLDLSNAGFVKPMGLMALVLSARQIAEQSGHPVILVNLDNELLSYLERVNLFDVAGQWIELDGSLPEQRWERNPHTANLLELTPITNAGDVAKVMERAETIFSRWLHLPNLNSLRKVISELCSNIYQHSGDPHGFVLIQRYQYISRGEVDVVLAAGDLGQGIRGSLAAKHPELGGDPLKYIQAAMTGSTS
;
A
#
# COMPACT_ATOMS: atom_id res chain seq x y z
N MET A 1 -18.07 8.05 -14.89
CA MET A 1 -18.96 7.90 -13.72
C MET A 1 -18.25 8.45 -12.47
N GLN A 2 -18.87 9.38 -11.75
CA GLN A 2 -18.33 9.90 -10.48
C GLN A 2 -18.83 9.05 -9.31
N LYS A 3 -17.91 8.57 -8.47
CA LYS A 3 -18.24 7.82 -7.26
C LYS A 3 -17.71 8.54 -6.03
N LEU A 4 -18.61 8.76 -5.08
CA LEU A 4 -18.26 9.26 -3.76
C LEU A 4 -17.62 8.14 -2.96
N LEU A 5 -16.42 8.40 -2.44
CA LEU A 5 -15.75 7.48 -1.55
C LEU A 5 -16.15 7.77 -0.09
N PRO A 6 -16.78 6.83 0.63
CA PRO A 6 -17.07 7.01 2.05
C PRO A 6 -15.76 6.89 2.82
N ASP A 7 -15.25 7.99 3.40
CA ASP A 7 -13.99 8.09 4.20
C ASP A 7 -13.20 6.75 4.33
N PRO A 8 -12.53 6.29 3.24
CA PRO A 8 -12.16 4.87 3.14
C PRO A 8 -10.79 4.56 3.74
N PHE A 9 -10.03 5.61 4.06
CA PHE A 9 -8.58 5.50 4.16
C PHE A 9 -8.04 5.77 5.56
N GLY A 10 -8.91 6.15 6.49
CA GLY A 10 -8.53 6.73 7.77
C GLY A 10 -8.21 5.74 8.88
N ASP A 11 -9.02 4.70 9.16
CA ASP A 11 -8.96 4.09 10.51
C ASP A 11 -9.22 2.58 10.65
N ASP A 12 -9.77 1.89 9.65
CA ASP A 12 -10.22 0.50 9.82
C ASP A 12 -10.03 -0.33 8.53
N VAL A 13 -9.52 -1.56 8.69
CA VAL A 13 -9.41 -2.58 7.62
C VAL A 13 -10.77 -2.81 6.97
N THR A 14 -11.85 -2.76 7.74
CA THR A 14 -13.23 -2.92 7.23
C THR A 14 -13.60 -1.84 6.22
N LYS A 15 -13.15 -0.59 6.42
CA LYS A 15 -13.40 0.52 5.47
C LYS A 15 -12.62 0.33 4.17
N THR A 16 -11.39 -0.19 4.27
CA THR A 16 -10.57 -0.57 3.11
C THR A 16 -11.21 -1.70 2.30
N GLU A 17 -11.74 -2.74 2.95
CA GLU A 17 -12.48 -3.80 2.26
C GLU A 17 -13.75 -3.28 1.57
N ASN A 18 -14.42 -2.30 2.18
CA ASN A 18 -15.61 -1.70 1.59
C ASN A 18 -15.30 -0.96 0.28
N LEU A 19 -14.11 -0.38 0.13
CA LEU A 19 -13.68 0.20 -1.15
C LEU A 19 -13.74 -0.85 -2.26
N PHE A 20 -13.12 -2.02 -2.05
CA PHE A 20 -13.14 -3.12 -3.02
C PHE A 20 -14.57 -3.61 -3.31
N LYS A 21 -15.46 -3.63 -2.31
CA LYS A 21 -16.88 -4.02 -2.48
C LYS A 21 -17.70 -2.97 -3.25
N LEU A 22 -17.30 -1.70 -3.20
CA LEU A 22 -17.98 -0.60 -3.89
C LEU A 22 -17.60 -0.50 -5.36
N LEU A 23 -16.55 -1.20 -5.80
CA LEU A 23 -16.18 -1.28 -7.21
C LEU A 23 -17.18 -2.19 -7.95
N PRO A 24 -17.83 -1.74 -9.03
CA PRO A 24 -18.60 -2.62 -9.90
C PRO A 24 -17.69 -3.70 -10.47
N THR A 25 -18.27 -4.84 -10.83
CA THR A 25 -17.55 -5.97 -11.44
C THR A 25 -17.07 -5.70 -12.87
N GLN A 26 -17.52 -4.62 -13.51
CA GLN A 26 -17.07 -4.20 -14.84
C GLN A 26 -17.04 -2.68 -14.95
N PHE A 27 -16.01 -2.16 -15.61
CA PHE A 27 -15.86 -0.75 -15.91
C PHE A 27 -15.73 -0.54 -17.42
N ASN A 28 -16.73 0.08 -18.04
CA ASN A 28 -16.73 0.39 -19.48
C ASN A 28 -16.61 1.89 -19.76
N GLN A 29 -16.36 2.69 -18.72
CA GLN A 29 -16.29 4.15 -18.80
C GLN A 29 -15.23 4.68 -17.83
N PRO A 30 -14.65 5.86 -18.10
CA PRO A 30 -13.78 6.54 -17.16
C PRO A 30 -14.43 6.70 -15.78
N VAL A 31 -13.65 6.46 -14.73
CA VAL A 31 -14.09 6.55 -13.34
C VAL A 31 -13.45 7.77 -12.70
N MET A 32 -14.27 8.57 -12.02
CA MET A 32 -13.81 9.67 -11.19
C MET A 32 -14.04 9.29 -9.73
N LEU A 33 -12.99 9.37 -8.92
CA LEU A 33 -13.05 9.16 -7.47
C LEU A 33 -13.06 10.50 -6.77
N ASP A 34 -14.16 10.78 -6.10
CA ASP A 34 -14.33 12.01 -5.33
C ASP A 34 -13.75 11.83 -3.92
N LEU A 35 -12.72 12.63 -3.63
CA LEU A 35 -11.97 12.60 -2.38
C LEU A 35 -12.34 13.75 -1.41
N SER A 36 -13.44 14.47 -1.67
CA SER A 36 -13.91 15.56 -0.79
C SER A 36 -14.15 15.17 0.68
N ASN A 37 -14.40 13.88 0.94
CA ASN A 37 -14.60 13.35 2.30
C ASN A 37 -13.36 12.63 2.85
N ALA A 38 -12.24 12.62 2.14
CA ALA A 38 -11.01 11.97 2.58
C ALA A 38 -10.16 12.97 3.38
N GLY A 39 -10.28 12.96 4.71
CA GLY A 39 -9.46 13.84 5.56
C GLY A 39 -8.00 13.39 5.71
N PHE A 40 -7.74 12.08 5.60
CA PHE A 40 -6.39 11.51 5.67
C PHE A 40 -6.35 10.11 5.06
N VAL A 41 -5.20 9.73 4.47
CA VAL A 41 -5.00 8.40 3.87
C VAL A 41 -3.87 7.66 4.58
N LYS A 42 -4.20 6.61 5.34
CA LYS A 42 -3.21 5.69 5.94
C LYS A 42 -2.64 4.71 4.91
N PRO A 43 -1.49 4.06 5.18
CA PRO A 43 -0.84 3.09 4.29
C PRO A 43 -1.79 2.05 3.67
N MET A 44 -2.64 1.43 4.47
CA MET A 44 -3.62 0.44 3.98
C MET A 44 -4.63 1.08 3.02
N GLY A 45 -5.08 2.29 3.33
CA GLY A 45 -5.97 3.05 2.47
C GLY A 45 -5.32 3.44 1.15
N LEU A 46 -4.06 3.88 1.18
CA LEU A 46 -3.30 4.19 -0.03
C LEU A 46 -3.12 2.94 -0.90
N MET A 47 -2.80 1.80 -0.28
CA MET A 47 -2.67 0.52 -0.98
C MET A 47 -3.99 0.15 -1.66
N ALA A 48 -5.10 0.29 -0.95
CA ALA A 48 -6.43 0.03 -1.49
C ALA A 48 -6.76 0.94 -2.67
N LEU A 49 -6.46 2.25 -2.56
CA LEU A 49 -6.66 3.21 -3.64
C LEU A 49 -5.87 2.82 -4.90
N VAL A 50 -4.57 2.52 -4.76
CA VAL A 50 -3.69 2.18 -5.88
C VAL A 50 -4.13 0.89 -6.56
N LEU A 51 -4.36 -0.17 -5.80
CA LEU A 51 -4.76 -1.47 -6.34
C LEU A 51 -6.16 -1.40 -6.98
N SER A 52 -7.08 -0.66 -6.37
CA SER A 52 -8.41 -0.40 -6.95
C SER A 52 -8.31 0.37 -8.27
N ALA A 53 -7.55 1.46 -8.29
CA ALA A 53 -7.38 2.28 -9.49
C ALA A 53 -6.73 1.49 -10.62
N ARG A 54 -5.72 0.68 -10.30
CA ARG A 54 -5.11 -0.24 -11.24
C ARG A 54 -6.12 -1.22 -11.82
N GLN A 55 -6.89 -1.91 -10.97
CA GLN A 55 -7.89 -2.87 -11.43
C GLN A 55 -8.94 -2.19 -12.35
N ILE A 56 -9.38 -0.99 -11.99
CA ILE A 56 -10.31 -0.19 -12.81
C ILE A 56 -9.70 0.17 -14.15
N ALA A 57 -8.46 0.64 -14.15
CA ALA A 57 -7.77 1.08 -15.36
C ALA A 57 -7.49 -0.08 -16.32
N GLU A 58 -7.08 -1.24 -15.80
CA GLU A 58 -6.88 -2.46 -16.57
C GLU A 58 -8.19 -2.97 -17.20
N GLN A 59 -9.33 -2.80 -16.53
CA GLN A 59 -10.64 -3.22 -17.06
C GLN A 59 -11.26 -2.21 -18.02
N SER A 60 -11.12 -0.91 -17.75
CA SER A 60 -11.75 0.16 -18.53
C SER A 60 -10.89 0.71 -19.66
N GLY A 61 -9.58 0.46 -19.63
CA GLY A 61 -8.61 1.08 -20.55
C GLY A 61 -8.34 2.55 -20.26
N HIS A 62 -8.81 3.09 -19.13
CA HIS A 62 -8.67 4.50 -18.76
C HIS A 62 -8.17 4.66 -17.32
N PRO A 63 -7.22 5.58 -17.07
CA PRO A 63 -6.85 5.94 -15.70
C PRO A 63 -8.05 6.42 -14.88
N VAL A 64 -7.97 6.18 -13.58
CA VAL A 64 -8.92 6.72 -12.62
C VAL A 64 -8.55 8.16 -12.30
N ILE A 65 -9.53 9.06 -12.40
CA ILE A 65 -9.33 10.49 -12.16
C ILE A 65 -9.69 10.80 -10.70
N LEU A 66 -8.75 11.34 -9.93
CA LEU A 66 -9.00 11.82 -8.57
C LEU A 66 -9.49 13.27 -8.60
N VAL A 67 -10.61 13.55 -7.93
CA VAL A 67 -11.24 14.88 -7.91
C VAL A 67 -11.52 15.36 -6.49
N ASN A 68 -11.65 16.68 -6.34
CA ASN A 68 -12.00 17.35 -5.07
C ASN A 68 -11.04 17.03 -3.90
N LEU A 69 -9.73 16.97 -4.17
CA LEU A 69 -8.71 16.87 -3.12
C LEU A 69 -8.42 18.25 -2.55
N ASP A 70 -8.24 18.34 -1.23
CA ASP A 70 -7.64 19.52 -0.63
C ASP A 70 -6.09 19.52 -0.81
N ASN A 71 -5.47 20.66 -0.51
CA ASN A 71 -4.02 20.84 -0.66
C ASN A 71 -3.20 19.94 0.28
N GLU A 72 -3.72 19.59 1.45
CA GLU A 72 -3.01 18.76 2.42
C GLU A 72 -2.96 17.31 1.93
N LEU A 73 -4.09 16.78 1.49
CA LEU A 73 -4.19 15.46 0.89
C LEU A 73 -3.37 15.37 -0.40
N LEU A 74 -3.47 16.35 -1.29
CA LEU A 74 -2.66 16.40 -2.51
C LEU A 74 -1.15 16.36 -2.19
N SER A 75 -0.72 17.18 -1.24
CA SER A 75 0.69 17.23 -0.80
C SER A 75 1.13 15.90 -0.18
N TYR A 76 0.25 15.24 0.56
CA TYR A 76 0.52 13.92 1.10
C TYR A 76 0.65 12.86 0.00
N LEU A 77 -0.26 12.82 -0.98
CA LEU A 77 -0.23 11.86 -2.08
C LEU A 77 1.02 12.03 -2.98
N GLU A 78 1.46 13.27 -3.17
CA GLU A 78 2.74 13.58 -3.81
C GLU A 78 3.92 13.03 -2.99
N ARG A 79 3.93 13.29 -1.68
CA ARG A 79 5.01 12.88 -0.77
C ARG A 79 5.19 11.37 -0.70
N VAL A 80 4.11 10.59 -0.88
CA VAL A 80 4.17 9.12 -0.92
C VAL A 80 4.47 8.57 -2.32
N ASN A 81 4.84 9.42 -3.29
CA ASN A 81 5.11 9.07 -4.69
C ASN A 81 3.92 8.47 -5.46
N LEU A 82 2.67 8.76 -5.08
CA LEU A 82 1.51 8.16 -5.73
C LEU A 82 1.51 8.42 -7.25
N PHE A 83 1.63 9.68 -7.66
CA PHE A 83 1.51 10.05 -9.07
C PHE A 83 2.71 9.63 -9.91
N ASP A 84 3.91 9.60 -9.31
CA ASP A 84 5.12 9.15 -10.00
C ASP A 84 5.09 7.62 -10.24
N VAL A 85 4.50 6.85 -9.32
CA VAL A 85 4.48 5.37 -9.38
C VAL A 85 3.24 4.81 -10.04
N ALA A 86 2.08 5.41 -9.78
CA ALA A 86 0.77 4.93 -10.23
C ALA A 86 0.18 5.78 -11.36
N GLY A 87 0.95 6.69 -11.97
CA GLY A 87 0.47 7.62 -13.00
C GLY A 87 -0.16 6.98 -14.24
N GLN A 88 0.15 5.71 -14.52
CA GLN A 88 -0.53 4.95 -15.59
C GLN A 88 -1.95 4.49 -15.24
N TRP A 89 -2.31 4.48 -13.95
CA TRP A 89 -3.63 4.07 -13.45
C TRP A 89 -4.38 5.20 -12.75
N ILE A 90 -3.70 6.27 -12.36
CA ILE A 90 -4.24 7.38 -11.59
C ILE A 90 -3.85 8.70 -12.23
N GLU A 91 -4.85 9.53 -12.50
CA GLU A 91 -4.69 10.92 -12.93
C GLU A 91 -5.33 11.87 -11.91
N LEU A 92 -4.86 13.10 -11.87
CA LEU A 92 -5.43 14.18 -11.06
C LEU A 92 -6.30 15.07 -11.96
N ASP A 93 -7.50 15.43 -11.50
CA ASP A 93 -8.30 16.48 -12.13
C ASP A 93 -7.71 17.85 -11.77
N GLY A 94 -6.69 18.24 -12.53
CA GLY A 94 -5.92 19.47 -12.32
C GLY A 94 -4.41 19.24 -12.45
N SER A 95 -3.64 20.28 -12.12
CA SER A 95 -2.17 20.22 -12.13
C SER A 95 -1.62 19.91 -10.74
N LEU A 96 -0.52 19.15 -10.69
CA LEU A 96 0.29 19.06 -9.48
C LEU A 96 0.81 20.46 -9.08
N PRO A 97 1.08 20.71 -7.80
CA PRO A 97 1.65 21.99 -7.35
C PRO A 97 2.99 22.25 -8.06
N GLU A 98 3.21 23.48 -8.56
CA GLU A 98 4.45 23.88 -9.23
C GLU A 98 5.67 23.76 -8.31
N GLN A 99 5.51 24.11 -7.03
CA GLN A 99 6.45 23.78 -5.98
C GLN A 99 6.12 22.39 -5.43
N ARG A 100 6.77 21.37 -5.99
CA ARG A 100 6.94 20.11 -5.26
C ARG A 100 7.71 20.45 -3.99
N TRP A 101 7.12 20.15 -2.83
CA TRP A 101 7.72 20.47 -1.53
C TRP A 101 9.14 19.89 -1.48
N GLU A 102 10.08 20.60 -0.84
CA GLU A 102 11.45 20.11 -0.70
C GLU A 102 11.44 18.76 0.02
N ARG A 103 11.56 17.69 -0.78
CA ARG A 103 11.62 16.33 -0.28
C ARG A 103 12.94 16.20 0.48
N ASN A 104 12.88 15.73 1.72
CA ASN A 104 14.06 15.16 2.36
C ASN A 104 14.02 13.64 2.15
N PRO A 105 14.67 13.10 1.11
CA PRO A 105 14.66 11.65 0.84
C PRO A 105 15.29 10.82 1.97
N HIS A 106 15.93 11.47 2.95
CA HIS A 106 16.52 10.84 4.12
C HIS A 106 15.60 10.89 5.35
N THR A 107 14.31 11.25 5.23
CA THR A 107 13.44 11.12 6.40
C THR A 107 13.38 9.66 6.83
N ALA A 108 13.46 9.45 8.15
CA ALA A 108 13.24 8.16 8.76
C ALA A 108 11.77 7.98 9.17
N ASN A 109 10.84 8.72 8.54
CA ASN A 109 9.41 8.66 8.87
C ASN A 109 8.57 8.00 7.78
N LEU A 110 9.12 7.84 6.58
CA LEU A 110 8.40 7.37 5.40
C LEU A 110 9.34 6.58 4.50
N LEU A 111 8.88 5.40 4.07
CA LEU A 111 9.23 4.79 2.80
C LEU A 111 8.05 5.04 1.86
N GLU A 112 8.31 5.77 0.80
CA GLU A 112 7.34 6.08 -0.24
C GLU A 112 6.82 4.81 -0.92
N LEU A 113 5.68 4.92 -1.60
CA LEU A 113 5.12 3.82 -2.38
C LEU A 113 6.18 3.29 -3.34
N THR A 114 6.59 2.03 -3.15
CA THR A 114 7.72 1.44 -3.86
C THR A 114 7.24 0.18 -4.58
N PRO A 115 7.37 0.12 -5.93
CA PRO A 115 7.12 -1.11 -6.68
C PRO A 115 8.10 -2.22 -6.28
N ILE A 116 7.62 -3.45 -6.20
CA ILE A 116 8.46 -4.63 -5.96
C ILE A 116 8.38 -5.54 -7.19
N THR A 117 9.43 -5.54 -8.00
CA THR A 117 9.49 -6.32 -9.24
C THR A 117 10.59 -7.38 -9.21
N ASN A 118 11.60 -7.21 -8.35
CA ASN A 118 12.75 -8.09 -8.26
C ASN A 118 13.43 -8.03 -6.88
N ALA A 119 14.41 -8.91 -6.65
CA ALA A 119 15.16 -8.97 -5.40
C ALA A 119 15.96 -7.69 -5.07
N GLY A 120 16.36 -6.92 -6.07
CA GLY A 120 17.04 -5.63 -5.88
C GLY A 120 16.11 -4.58 -5.28
N ASP A 121 14.82 -4.60 -5.62
CA ASP A 121 13.82 -3.72 -5.00
C ASP A 121 13.62 -4.09 -3.53
N VAL A 122 13.56 -5.39 -3.22
CA VAL A 122 13.50 -5.89 -1.83
C VAL A 122 14.69 -5.41 -1.02
N ALA A 123 15.91 -5.49 -1.56
CA ALA A 123 17.11 -5.01 -0.87
C ALA A 123 17.06 -3.51 -0.54
N LYS A 124 16.58 -2.67 -1.46
CA LYS A 124 16.41 -1.22 -1.24
C LYS A 124 15.36 -0.93 -0.16
N VAL A 125 14.24 -1.65 -0.19
CA VAL A 125 13.18 -1.53 0.82
C VAL A 125 13.70 -1.94 2.18
N MET A 126 14.48 -3.03 2.25
CA MET A 126 15.12 -3.48 3.49
C MET A 126 16.04 -2.42 4.10
N GLU A 127 16.92 -1.82 3.31
CA GLU A 127 17.84 -0.76 3.77
C GLU A 127 17.07 0.46 4.33
N ARG A 128 16.02 0.90 3.62
CA ARG A 128 15.18 2.02 4.05
C ARG A 128 14.38 1.68 5.29
N ALA A 129 13.79 0.50 5.34
CA ALA A 129 13.04 0.01 6.48
C ALA A 129 13.91 -0.03 7.75
N GLU A 130 15.14 -0.54 7.66
CA GLU A 130 16.07 -0.57 8.78
C GLU A 130 16.41 0.82 9.32
N THR A 131 16.59 1.80 8.42
CA THR A 131 16.84 3.19 8.82
C THR A 131 15.65 3.78 9.59
N ILE A 132 14.42 3.47 9.17
CA ILE A 132 13.19 3.91 9.85
C ILE A 132 13.07 3.19 11.20
N PHE A 133 13.16 1.86 11.21
CA PHE A 133 12.93 1.07 12.41
C PHE A 133 14.01 1.26 13.47
N SER A 134 15.29 1.31 13.11
CA SER A 134 16.38 1.53 14.08
C SER A 134 16.28 2.87 14.80
N ARG A 135 15.70 3.89 14.16
CA ARG A 135 15.50 5.21 14.76
C ARG A 135 14.35 5.24 15.78
N TRP A 136 13.29 4.46 15.55
CA TRP A 136 12.04 4.59 16.30
C TRP A 136 11.69 3.39 17.17
N LEU A 137 12.08 2.19 16.74
CA LEU A 137 11.87 0.95 17.45
C LEU A 137 13.18 0.58 18.13
N HIS A 138 13.32 0.90 19.41
CA HIS A 138 14.45 0.47 20.25
C HIS A 138 14.38 -1.03 20.57
N LEU A 139 14.30 -1.88 19.52
CA LEU A 139 14.15 -3.32 19.64
C LEU A 139 15.54 -3.98 19.72
N PRO A 140 15.75 -4.91 20.66
CA PRO A 140 17.05 -5.57 20.84
C PRO A 140 17.42 -6.51 19.68
N ASN A 141 16.46 -6.92 18.85
CA ASN A 141 16.69 -7.82 17.72
C ASN A 141 15.81 -7.47 16.52
N LEU A 142 16.37 -6.73 15.56
CA LEU A 142 15.71 -6.40 14.29
C LEU A 142 15.71 -7.57 13.28
N ASN A 143 16.42 -8.68 13.54
CA ASN A 143 16.55 -9.77 12.55
C ASN A 143 15.21 -10.43 12.23
N SER A 144 14.33 -10.58 13.23
CA SER A 144 12.98 -11.14 13.01
C SER A 144 12.15 -10.22 12.11
N LEU A 145 12.24 -8.90 12.32
CA LEU A 145 11.56 -7.91 11.49
C LEU A 145 12.12 -7.89 10.07
N ARG A 146 13.45 -7.99 9.93
CA ARG A 146 14.12 -8.10 8.62
C ARG A 146 13.63 -9.29 7.83
N LYS A 147 13.53 -10.45 8.49
CA LYS A 147 12.99 -11.66 7.86
C LYS A 147 11.56 -11.43 7.39
N VAL A 148 10.68 -10.93 8.26
CA VAL A 148 9.27 -10.64 7.92
C VAL A 148 9.15 -9.74 6.69
N ILE A 149 9.90 -8.64 6.63
CA ILE A 149 9.85 -7.70 5.50
C ILE A 149 10.37 -8.35 4.22
N SER A 150 11.49 -9.09 4.31
CA SER A 150 12.08 -9.80 3.18
C SER A 150 11.13 -10.84 2.61
N GLU A 151 10.47 -11.64 3.45
CA GLU A 151 9.49 -12.64 3.04
C GLU A 151 8.24 -11.98 2.44
N LEU A 152 7.72 -10.93 3.09
CA LEU A 152 6.55 -10.21 2.61
C LEU A 152 6.78 -9.60 1.23
N CYS A 153 7.92 -8.93 1.02
CA CYS A 153 8.25 -8.33 -0.27
C CYS A 153 8.60 -9.40 -1.31
N SER A 154 9.25 -10.50 -0.91
CA SER A 154 9.58 -11.57 -1.85
C SER A 154 8.33 -12.30 -2.36
N ASN A 155 7.33 -12.46 -1.49
CA ASN A 155 6.04 -13.01 -1.88
C ASN A 155 5.37 -12.21 -3.01
N ILE A 156 5.54 -10.89 -3.04
CA ILE A 156 5.02 -10.05 -4.13
C ILE A 156 5.60 -10.51 -5.47
N TYR A 157 6.92 -10.47 -5.67
CA TYR A 157 7.46 -10.72 -7.01
C TYR A 157 7.62 -12.21 -7.35
N GLN A 158 7.71 -13.11 -6.36
CA GLN A 158 7.94 -14.54 -6.60
C GLN A 158 6.66 -15.37 -6.67
N HIS A 159 5.61 -14.97 -5.94
CA HIS A 159 4.48 -15.85 -5.66
C HIS A 159 3.10 -15.24 -5.92
N SER A 160 2.97 -13.91 -6.01
CA SER A 160 1.68 -13.29 -6.27
C SER A 160 1.15 -13.61 -7.68
N GLY A 161 2.06 -13.77 -8.65
CA GLY A 161 1.71 -13.81 -10.07
C GLY A 161 1.38 -12.41 -10.65
N ASP A 162 1.53 -11.36 -9.85
CA ASP A 162 1.28 -9.98 -10.19
C ASP A 162 2.59 -9.20 -10.38
N PRO A 163 2.87 -8.62 -11.57
CA PRO A 163 4.08 -7.85 -11.81
C PRO A 163 4.08 -6.44 -11.18
N HIS A 164 2.95 -5.97 -10.63
CA HIS A 164 2.85 -4.61 -10.07
C HIS A 164 2.31 -4.60 -8.63
N GLY A 165 3.02 -5.26 -7.72
CA GLY A 165 2.79 -5.09 -6.29
C GLY A 165 3.66 -3.97 -5.69
N PHE A 166 3.22 -3.46 -4.54
CA PHE A 166 3.81 -2.30 -3.87
C PHE A 166 4.06 -2.54 -2.40
N VAL A 167 4.95 -1.75 -1.84
CA VAL A 167 5.18 -1.63 -0.41
C VAL A 167 5.33 -0.16 0.00
N LEU A 168 4.91 0.17 1.22
CA LEU A 168 5.14 1.47 1.84
C LEU A 168 5.31 1.33 3.35
N ILE A 169 6.06 2.23 3.98
CA ILE A 169 6.21 2.28 5.44
C ILE A 169 5.94 3.68 5.92
N GLN A 170 5.10 3.85 6.93
CA GLN A 170 4.87 5.15 7.55
C GLN A 170 4.91 5.07 9.06
N ARG A 171 5.63 6.04 9.66
CA ARG A 171 5.63 6.28 11.09
C ARG A 171 4.48 7.21 11.48
N TYR A 172 3.82 6.87 12.57
CA TYR A 172 2.85 7.70 13.29
C TYR A 172 3.33 7.94 14.72
N GLN A 173 3.08 9.14 15.23
CA GLN A 173 3.35 9.47 16.63
C GLN A 173 2.03 9.90 17.27
N TYR A 174 1.57 9.11 18.24
CA TYR A 174 0.36 9.41 18.99
C TYR A 174 0.74 10.11 20.30
N ILE A 175 0.78 11.44 20.25
CA ILE A 175 1.17 12.29 21.40
C ILE A 175 0.32 11.96 22.65
N SER A 176 -0.98 11.70 22.46
CA SER A 176 -1.92 11.38 23.54
C SER A 176 -1.63 10.05 24.24
N ARG A 177 -0.95 9.11 23.58
CA ARG A 177 -0.59 7.80 24.14
C ARG A 177 0.90 7.68 24.49
N GLY A 178 1.72 8.62 24.03
CA GLY A 178 3.18 8.51 24.12
C GLY A 178 3.75 7.37 23.28
N GLU A 179 2.99 6.88 22.30
CA GLU A 179 3.31 5.71 21.48
C GLU A 179 3.77 6.12 20.07
N VAL A 180 4.64 5.29 19.50
CA VAL A 180 5.09 5.40 18.11
C VAL A 180 4.70 4.12 17.39
N ASP A 181 3.89 4.27 16.36
CA ASP A 181 3.52 3.18 15.48
C ASP A 181 4.31 3.30 14.18
N VAL A 182 4.78 2.16 13.67
CA VAL A 182 5.35 2.09 12.33
C VAL A 182 4.53 1.06 11.55
N VAL A 183 3.85 1.54 10.52
CA VAL A 183 2.93 0.76 9.71
C VAL A 183 3.61 0.41 8.40
N LEU A 184 3.77 -0.89 8.14
CA LEU A 184 4.20 -1.46 6.87
C LEU A 184 2.95 -1.96 6.14
N ALA A 185 2.72 -1.46 4.93
CA ALA A 185 1.67 -1.97 4.04
C ALA A 185 2.30 -2.53 2.78
N ALA A 186 1.87 -3.73 2.40
CA ALA A 186 2.27 -4.41 1.18
C ALA A 186 1.00 -4.94 0.50
N GLY A 187 0.94 -4.87 -0.83
CA GLY A 187 -0.24 -5.33 -1.55
C GLY A 187 0.02 -5.55 -3.04
N ASP A 188 -0.75 -6.48 -3.59
CA ASP A 188 -0.76 -6.93 -4.98
C ASP A 188 -2.17 -7.37 -5.37
N LEU A 189 -2.43 -7.52 -6.68
CA LEU A 189 -3.67 -8.08 -7.26
C LEU A 189 -3.53 -9.57 -7.61
N GLY A 190 -2.55 -10.25 -7.03
CA GLY A 190 -2.25 -11.63 -7.30
C GLY A 190 -3.15 -12.62 -6.57
N GLN A 191 -2.70 -13.86 -6.49
CA GLN A 191 -3.43 -14.95 -5.82
C GLN A 191 -3.52 -14.80 -4.29
N GLY A 192 -2.76 -13.88 -3.71
CA GLY A 192 -2.69 -13.61 -2.27
C GLY A 192 -2.05 -14.75 -1.45
N ILE A 193 -1.63 -14.43 -0.23
CA ILE A 193 -0.94 -15.39 0.67
C ILE A 193 -1.76 -16.65 0.92
N ARG A 194 -3.05 -16.50 1.19
CA ARG A 194 -3.96 -17.65 1.40
C ARG A 194 -4.06 -18.49 0.13
N GLY A 195 -4.18 -17.89 -1.05
CA GLY A 195 -4.24 -18.63 -2.32
C GLY A 195 -2.96 -19.43 -2.57
N SER A 196 -1.79 -18.83 -2.28
CA SER A 196 -0.48 -19.49 -2.42
C SER A 196 -0.29 -20.70 -1.51
N LEU A 197 -0.88 -20.68 -0.30
CA LEU A 197 -0.61 -21.66 0.74
C LEU A 197 -1.73 -22.68 0.96
N ALA A 198 -3.00 -22.36 0.67
CA ALA A 198 -4.13 -23.21 1.02
C ALA A 198 -4.05 -24.62 0.40
N ALA A 199 -3.51 -24.75 -0.80
CA ALA A 199 -3.32 -26.04 -1.46
C ALA A 199 -2.13 -26.83 -0.88
N LYS A 200 -1.07 -26.14 -0.43
CA LYS A 200 0.16 -26.73 0.13
C LYS A 200 0.00 -27.09 1.61
N HIS A 201 -0.84 -26.36 2.35
CA HIS A 201 -0.97 -26.41 3.79
C HIS A 201 -2.45 -26.53 4.26
N PRO A 202 -3.14 -27.63 3.92
CA PRO A 202 -4.54 -27.85 4.34
C PRO A 202 -4.70 -27.86 5.87
N GLU A 203 -3.66 -28.19 6.62
CA GLU A 203 -3.62 -28.21 8.09
C GLU A 203 -3.82 -26.85 8.74
N LEU A 204 -3.62 -25.73 8.01
CA LEU A 204 -3.84 -24.39 8.54
C LEU A 204 -5.33 -24.05 8.72
N GLY A 205 -6.23 -24.90 8.20
CA GLY A 205 -7.66 -24.91 8.58
C GLY A 205 -8.44 -23.65 8.22
N GLY A 206 -7.92 -22.80 7.33
CA GLY A 206 -8.62 -21.60 6.87
C GLY A 206 -8.38 -20.33 7.68
N ASP A 207 -7.63 -20.38 8.78
CA ASP A 207 -7.33 -19.21 9.62
C ASP A 207 -6.35 -18.24 8.93
N PRO A 208 -6.77 -16.99 8.61
CA PRO A 208 -5.91 -16.02 7.93
C PRO A 208 -4.60 -15.74 8.66
N LEU A 209 -4.59 -15.73 9.99
CA LEU A 209 -3.39 -15.44 10.77
C LEU A 209 -2.34 -16.55 10.61
N LYS A 210 -2.78 -17.80 10.53
CA LYS A 210 -1.88 -18.94 10.32
C LYS A 210 -1.21 -18.91 8.95
N TYR A 211 -1.95 -18.51 7.91
CA TYR A 211 -1.37 -18.32 6.59
C TYR A 211 -0.34 -17.20 6.55
N ILE A 212 -0.63 -16.07 7.20
CA ILE A 212 0.33 -14.96 7.33
C ILE A 212 1.59 -15.43 8.07
N GLN A 213 1.44 -16.09 9.21
CA GLN A 213 2.58 -16.60 9.99
C GLN A 213 3.44 -17.57 9.18
N ALA A 214 2.82 -18.53 8.48
CA ALA A 214 3.52 -19.48 7.62
C ALA A 214 4.31 -18.77 6.51
N ALA A 215 3.68 -17.80 5.83
CA ALA A 215 4.35 -16.99 4.81
C ALA A 215 5.54 -16.21 5.35
N MET A 216 5.42 -15.60 6.54
CA MET A 216 6.52 -14.86 7.17
C MET A 216 7.66 -15.75 7.68
N THR A 217 7.44 -17.06 7.79
CA THR A 217 8.48 -18.01 8.16
C THR A 217 9.19 -18.67 6.96
N GLY A 218 8.71 -18.43 5.74
CA GLY A 218 9.27 -18.97 4.49
C GLY A 218 8.55 -20.21 3.96
N SER A 219 7.33 -20.50 4.41
CA SER A 219 6.56 -21.68 3.95
C SER A 219 5.94 -21.53 2.55
N THR A 220 6.17 -20.40 1.87
CA THR A 220 5.68 -20.16 0.50
C THR A 220 6.52 -20.84 -0.57
N SER A 221 7.77 -21.19 -0.25
CA SER A 221 8.71 -21.96 -1.09
C SER A 221 8.33 -23.43 -1.18
#